data_AF-A0A838MK34-F1
#
_entry.id   AF-A0A838MK34-F1
#
_cell.length_a   1.000
_cell.length_b   1.000
_cell.length_c   1.000
_cell.angle_alpha   90.00
_cell.angle_beta   90.00
_cell.angle_gamma   90.00
#
_symmetry.space_group_name_H-M   'P 1'
#
loop_
_entity.id
_entity.type
_entity.pdbx_description
1 polymer ?
#
loop_
_entity_poly.entity_id
_entity_poly.type
_entity_poly.pdbx_seq_one_letter_code
_entity_poly.pdbx_strand_id
1 'polypeptide(L)'
;MTDAPHHHADALKYEDWAGEMGARWLANLSGFENTIAPAGEALLAHAAYQPGERVVDIGGGGVATSLAIAQAVAPKGEVVGID
;
A
#
# COMPACT_ATOMS: atom_id res chain seq x y z
N MET A 1 18.92 5.16 -44.56
CA MET A 1 18.38 5.49 -43.22
C MET A 1 18.29 4.18 -42.47
N THR A 2 19.22 3.96 -41.55
CA THR A 2 19.28 2.76 -40.72
C THR A 2 18.19 2.88 -39.67
N ASP A 3 17.28 1.92 -39.64
CA ASP A 3 16.31 1.76 -38.56
C ASP A 3 17.08 1.35 -37.31
N ALA A 4 17.10 2.22 -36.31
CA ALA A 4 17.77 1.92 -35.05
C ALA A 4 16.89 0.93 -34.27
N PRO A 5 17.42 -0.16 -33.71
CA PRO A 5 16.62 -1.04 -32.89
C PRO A 5 16.09 -0.24 -31.70
N HIS A 6 14.78 -0.05 -31.65
CA HIS A 6 14.09 0.39 -30.45
C HIS A 6 14.47 -0.58 -29.33
N HIS A 7 15.15 -0.10 -28.29
CA HIS A 7 15.29 -0.79 -27.02
C HIS A 7 13.87 -1.00 -26.47
N HIS A 8 13.20 -2.06 -26.92
CA HIS A 8 12.01 -2.56 -26.27
C HIS A 8 12.47 -2.92 -24.87
N ALA A 9 12.03 -2.11 -23.91
CA ALA A 9 12.18 -2.26 -22.47
C ALA A 9 12.74 -3.63 -22.11
N ASP A 10 14.05 -3.68 -21.84
CA ASP A 10 14.69 -4.86 -21.27
C ASP A 10 13.79 -5.34 -20.12
N ALA A 11 13.36 -6.58 -20.25
CA ALA A 11 12.36 -7.27 -19.47
C ALA A 11 12.20 -6.70 -18.06
N LEU A 12 10.99 -6.19 -17.75
CA LEU A 12 10.53 -6.08 -16.36
C LEU A 12 10.72 -7.46 -15.74
N LYS A 13 11.77 -7.62 -14.93
CA LYS A 13 11.97 -8.84 -14.17
C LYS A 13 10.82 -8.91 -13.18
N TYR A 14 9.93 -9.89 -13.36
CA TYR A 14 8.93 -10.18 -12.34
C TYR A 14 9.67 -10.58 -11.07
N GLU A 15 9.49 -9.78 -10.02
CA GLU A 15 10.00 -10.08 -8.69
C GLU A 15 9.30 -11.34 -8.16
N ASP A 16 10.06 -12.24 -7.51
CA ASP A 16 9.55 -13.50 -6.97
C ASP A 16 8.81 -13.28 -5.64
N TRP A 17 7.72 -12.49 -5.72
CA TRP A 17 6.85 -12.19 -4.58
C TRP A 17 6.18 -13.45 -4.01
N ALA A 18 5.98 -14.48 -4.83
CA ALA A 18 5.46 -15.77 -4.39
C ALA A 18 6.52 -16.66 -3.72
N GLY A 19 7.81 -16.35 -3.86
CA GLY A 19 8.91 -17.13 -3.32
C GLY A 19 9.75 -16.36 -2.31
N GLU A 20 11.07 -16.37 -2.48
CA GLU A 20 12.00 -15.96 -1.42
C GLU A 20 11.86 -14.47 -1.05
N MET A 21 11.52 -13.62 -2.04
CA MET A 21 11.33 -12.20 -1.77
C MET A 21 10.11 -11.94 -0.89
N GLY A 22 8.98 -12.60 -1.17
CA GLY A 22 7.78 -12.50 -0.34
C GLY A 22 8.01 -13.03 1.06
N ALA A 23 8.71 -14.17 1.19
CA ALA A 23 9.07 -14.74 2.49
C ALA A 23 9.95 -13.79 3.31
N ARG A 24 10.96 -13.16 2.69
CA ARG A 24 11.82 -12.17 3.34
C ARG A 24 11.07 -10.90 3.70
N TRP A 25 10.21 -10.40 2.83
CA TRP A 25 9.36 -9.25 3.11
C TRP A 25 8.47 -9.52 4.32
N LEU A 26 7.76 -10.66 4.32
CA LEU A 26 6.88 -11.06 5.41
C LEU A 26 7.64 -11.19 6.74
N ALA A 27 8.84 -11.76 6.72
CA ALA A 27 9.69 -11.88 7.90
C ALA A 27 10.13 -10.53 8.51
N ASN A 28 10.08 -9.44 7.73
CA ASN A 28 10.48 -8.09 8.16
C ASN A 28 9.30 -7.11 8.21
N LEU A 29 8.07 -7.57 7.95
CA LEU A 29 6.89 -6.72 7.77
C LEU A 29 6.69 -5.76 8.95
N SER A 30 6.69 -6.27 10.18
CA SER A 30 6.51 -5.43 11.37
C SER A 30 7.58 -4.33 11.49
N GLY A 31 8.82 -4.60 11.08
CA GLY A 31 9.88 -3.60 11.08
C GLY A 31 9.62 -2.48 10.07
N PHE A 32 9.17 -2.84 8.86
CA PHE A 32 8.79 -1.88 7.83
C PHE A 32 7.59 -1.03 8.27
N GLU A 33 6.54 -1.66 8.80
CA GLU A 33 5.35 -0.95 9.28
C GLU A 33 5.67 0.00 10.43
N ASN A 34 6.47 -0.43 11.41
CA ASN A 34 6.88 0.42 12.53
C ASN A 34 7.68 1.65 12.08
N THR A 35 8.43 1.55 10.98
CA THR A 35 9.21 2.67 10.45
C THR A 35 8.29 3.76 9.87
N ILE A 36 7.16 3.37 9.27
CA ILE A 36 6.22 4.29 8.62
C ILE A 36 5.03 4.69 9.51
N ALA A 37 4.80 3.97 10.62
CA ALA A 37 3.66 4.19 11.51
C ALA A 37 3.46 5.65 11.93
N PRO A 38 4.50 6.44 12.30
CA PRO A 38 4.30 7.84 12.69
C PRO A 38 3.74 8.72 11.57
N ALA A 39 4.09 8.43 10.31
CA ALA A 39 3.54 9.13 9.16
C ALA A 39 2.06 8.74 8.93
N GLY A 40 1.73 7.45 9.10
CA GLY A 40 0.36 6.96 9.03
C GLY A 40 -0.53 7.59 10.11
N GLU A 41 -0.06 7.68 11.35
CA GLU A 41 -0.76 8.34 12.45
C GLU A 41 -1.03 9.82 12.17
N ALA A 42 -0.02 10.55 11.67
CA ALA A 42 -0.17 11.95 11.29
C ALA A 42 -1.17 12.14 10.14
N LEU A 43 -1.14 11.24 9.15
CA LEU A 43 -2.10 11.23 8.04
C LEU A 43 -3.53 11.01 8.54
N LEU A 44 -3.75 10.01 9.39
CA LEU A 44 -5.08 9.69 9.94
C LEU A 44 -5.63 10.86 10.76
N ALA A 45 -4.79 11.47 11.60
CA ALA A 45 -5.16 12.64 12.41
C ALA A 45 -5.52 13.85 11.53
N HIS A 46 -4.77 14.09 10.46
CA HIS A 46 -5.03 15.21 9.56
C HIS A 46 -6.27 15.00 8.69
N ALA A 47 -6.47 13.78 8.18
CA ALA A 47 -7.62 13.43 7.35
C ALA A 47 -8.93 13.54 8.13
N ALA A 48 -8.89 13.29 9.45
CA ALA A 48 -10.01 13.48 10.37
C ALA A 48 -11.32 12.84 9.86
N TYR A 49 -11.20 11.59 9.39
CA TYR A 49 -12.30 10.84 8.79
C TYR A 49 -13.55 10.82 9.67
N GLN A 50 -14.72 10.85 9.03
CA GLN A 50 -16.01 10.90 9.69
C GLN A 50 -16.85 9.65 9.40
N PRO A 51 -17.72 9.24 10.34
CA PRO A 51 -18.69 8.18 10.10
C PRO A 51 -19.51 8.40 8.82
N GLY A 52 -19.56 7.40 7.95
CA GLY A 52 -20.30 7.44 6.68
C GLY A 52 -19.48 7.81 5.45
N GLU A 53 -18.20 8.18 5.60
CA GLU A 53 -17.34 8.46 4.47
C GLU A 53 -16.95 7.21 3.67
N ARG A 54 -16.68 7.40 2.38
CA ARG A 54 -16.17 6.35 1.48
C ARG A 54 -14.74 6.71 1.10
N VAL A 55 -13.80 5.83 1.39
CA VAL A 55 -12.37 6.10 1.24
C VAL A 55 -11.74 5.08 0.30
N VAL A 56 -10.85 5.54 -0.57
CA VAL A 56 -9.95 4.66 -1.34
C VAL A 56 -8.57 4.84 -0.74
N ASP A 57 -8.01 3.76 -0.19
CA ASP A 57 -6.66 3.71 0.36
C ASP A 57 -5.74 3.09 -0.70
N ILE A 58 -4.70 3.82 -1.11
CA ILE A 58 -3.82 3.43 -2.22
C ILE A 58 -2.41 3.24 -1.66
N GLY A 59 -1.90 2.01 -1.72
CA GLY A 59 -0.52 1.68 -1.39
C GLY A 59 -0.35 0.28 -0.80
N GLY A 60 0.81 -0.29 -1.05
CA GLY A 60 1.18 -1.61 -0.53
C GLY A 60 1.74 -1.59 0.88
N GLY A 61 0.94 -2.08 1.82
CA GLY A 61 1.28 -2.20 3.24
C GLY A 61 0.47 -3.31 3.92
N GLY A 62 0.77 -3.59 5.19
CA GLY A 62 0.14 -4.66 5.97
C GLY A 62 -1.21 -4.26 6.58
N VAL A 63 -2.07 -3.60 5.78
CA VAL A 63 -3.49 -3.27 6.06
C VAL A 63 -3.81 -2.41 7.28
N ALA A 64 -2.82 -2.01 8.09
CA ALA A 64 -3.03 -1.25 9.33
C ALA A 64 -3.76 0.09 9.12
N THR A 65 -3.34 0.87 8.11
CA THR A 65 -3.97 2.16 7.78
C THR A 65 -5.41 1.96 7.32
N SER A 66 -5.66 1.01 6.41
CA SER A 66 -7.01 0.73 5.92
C SER A 66 -7.95 0.30 7.06
N LEU A 67 -7.47 -0.49 8.03
CA LEU A 67 -8.26 -0.88 9.19
C LEU A 67 -8.62 0.31 10.08
N ALA A 68 -7.66 1.21 10.32
CA ALA A 68 -7.91 2.44 11.10
C ALA A 68 -8.94 3.35 10.39
N ILE A 69 -8.86 3.47 9.06
CA ILE A 69 -9.86 4.20 8.26
C ILE A 69 -11.22 3.54 8.41
N ALA A 70 -11.32 2.21 8.25
CA ALA A 70 -12.58 1.47 8.36
C ALA A 70 -13.27 1.72 9.72
N GLN A 71 -12.49 1.76 10.79
CA GLN A 71 -13.01 2.05 12.13
C GLN A 71 -13.51 3.49 12.26
N ALA A 72 -12.80 4.46 11.68
CA ALA A 72 -13.18 5.87 11.75
C ALA A 72 -14.46 6.17 10.95
N VAL A 73 -14.67 5.50 9.81
CA VAL A 73 -15.83 5.73 8.94
C VAL A 73 -17.05 4.86 9.31
N ALA A 74 -16.91 3.88 10.21
CA ALA A 74 -18.03 3.09 10.72
C ALA A 74 -19.09 3.96 11.43
N PRO A 75 -20.37 3.55 11.49
CA PRO A 75 -20.92 2.26 11.03
C PRO A 75 -21.45 2.26 9.58
N LYS A 76 -21.43 3.40 8.88
CA LYS A 76 -22.05 3.54 7.55
C LYS A 76 -21.07 3.86 6.43
N GLY A 77 -19.80 4.01 6.73
CA GLY A 77 -18.74 4.24 5.75
C GLY A 77 -18.08 2.94 5.28
N GLU A 78 -17.20 3.07 4.31
CA GLU A 78 -16.44 1.96 3.73
C GLU A 78 -15.04 2.43 3.30
N VAL A 79 -14.10 1.49 3.26
CA VAL A 79 -12.78 1.71 2.70
C VAL A 79 -12.46 0.59 1.71
N VAL A 80 -11.86 0.97 0.58
CA VAL A 80 -11.34 0.04 -0.42
C VAL A 80 -9.83 0.24 -0.49
N GLY A 81 -9.08 -0.80 -0.13
CA GLY A 81 -7.62 -0.85 -0.29
C GLY A 81 -7.23 -1.32 -1.69
N ILE A 82 -6.23 -0.67 -2.29
CA ILE A 82 -5.65 -1.03 -3.58
C ILE A 82 -4.11 -1.02 -3.46
N ASP A 83 -3.48 -2.11 -3.91
CA ASP A 83 -2.02 -2.32 -3.97
C ASP A 83 -1.65 -2.84 -5.37
#